data_AF-A0A925E2E7-F1
#
_entry.id   AF-A0A925E2E7-F1
#
_cell.length_a   1.000
_cell.length_b   1.000
_cell.length_c   1.000
_cell.angle_alpha   90.00
_cell.angle_beta   90.00
_cell.angle_gamma   90.00
#
_symmetry.space_group_name_H-M   'P 1'
#
loop_
_entity.id
_entity.type
_entity.pdbx_description
1 polymer ?
#
loop_
_entity_poly.entity_id
_entity_poly.type
_entity_poly.pdbx_seq_one_letter_code
_entity_poly.pdbx_strand_id
1 'polypeptide(L)'
;NGRGRLGVAFVNLDETTAAEYNVDVTEGALITQVEAGSPAETAGLQENDIVTAVNGEVVDAEHTLADRIYAYEPEDVVTLDVLRAGETQQIEVTLGQGEQRSGLMPMMPGMGGMNGMPGMQGLPGMGGNMRPGAPGQQPIQPVPQIPNQGTSL
;
A
#
# COMPACT_ATOMS: atom_id res chain seq x y z
N ASN A 1 -13.01 -22.29 -1.35
CA ASN A 1 -13.19 -21.53 -0.10
C ASN A 1 -12.34 -20.28 -0.19
N GLY A 2 -12.84 -19.27 -0.90
CA GLY A 2 -12.22 -17.95 -0.92
C GLY A 2 -12.71 -17.20 0.30
N ARG A 3 -11.81 -16.85 1.21
CA ARG A 3 -12.12 -16.00 2.35
C ARG A 3 -11.84 -14.55 1.94
N GLY A 4 -12.67 -13.61 2.39
CA GLY A 4 -12.36 -12.18 2.26
C GLY A 4 -10.99 -11.89 2.87
N ARG A 5 -10.14 -11.15 2.15
CA ARG A 5 -8.83 -10.71 2.66
C ARG A 5 -8.75 -9.20 2.60
N LEU A 6 -8.34 -8.61 3.72
CA LEU A 6 -8.10 -7.17 3.85
C LEU A 6 -6.66 -6.79 3.44
N GLY A 7 -5.68 -7.65 3.75
CA GLY A 7 -4.27 -7.48 3.40
C GLY A 7 -3.55 -6.45 4.28
N VAL A 8 -3.71 -6.59 5.60
CA VAL A 8 -3.05 -5.76 6.61
C VAL A 8 -2.37 -6.64 7.65
N ALA A 9 -1.24 -6.16 8.17
CA ALA A 9 -0.68 -6.63 9.42
C ALA A 9 -1.24 -5.76 10.54
N PHE A 10 -1.76 -6.41 11.57
CA PHE A 10 -2.30 -5.74 12.74
C PHE A 10 -1.86 -6.44 14.02
N VAL A 11 -1.88 -5.68 15.10
CA VAL A 11 -1.71 -6.16 16.47
C VAL A 11 -3.04 -5.94 17.18
N ASN A 12 -3.55 -6.98 17.84
CA ASN A 12 -4.73 -6.82 18.69
C ASN A 12 -4.38 -5.93 19.87
N LEU A 13 -5.22 -4.92 20.09
CA LEU A 13 -5.15 -4.09 21.28
C LEU A 13 -6.02 -4.71 22.36
N ASP A 14 -5.43 -4.82 23.54
CA ASP A 14 -6.04 -5.13 24.81
C ASP A 14 -5.61 -4.08 25.84
N GLU A 15 -6.19 -4.11 27.04
CA GLU A 15 -5.86 -3.15 28.11
C GLU A 15 -4.35 -3.01 28.37
N THR A 16 -3.60 -4.11 28.23
CA THR A 16 -2.14 -4.14 28.42
C THR A 16 -1.43 -3.49 27.24
N THR A 17 -1.74 -3.95 26.02
CA THR A 17 -1.08 -3.48 24.79
C THR A 17 -1.44 -2.00 24.51
N ALA A 18 -2.68 -1.58 24.76
CA ALA A 18 -3.09 -0.18 24.63
C ALA A 18 -2.26 0.77 25.50
N ALA A 19 -1.97 0.36 26.73
CA ALA A 19 -1.09 1.10 27.63
C ALA A 19 0.36 1.14 27.13
N GLU A 20 0.87 0.05 26.53
CA GLU A 20 2.21 0.01 25.94
C GLU A 20 2.36 0.94 24.72
N TYR A 21 1.33 1.02 23.88
CA TYR A 21 1.32 1.87 22.69
C TYR A 21 0.85 3.31 22.99
N ASN A 22 0.48 3.60 24.24
CA ASN A 22 -0.01 4.91 24.71
C ASN A 22 -1.15 5.45 23.82
N VAL A 23 -2.12 4.58 23.54
CA VAL A 23 -3.32 4.90 22.76
C VAL A 23 -4.52 5.03 23.69
N ASP A 24 -5.44 5.96 23.39
CA ASP A 24 -6.65 6.18 24.21
C ASP A 24 -7.66 5.02 24.13
N VAL A 25 -7.48 4.09 23.19
CA VAL A 25 -8.38 2.96 22.95
C VAL A 25 -7.81 1.70 23.59
N THR A 26 -8.60 1.07 24.46
CA THR A 26 -8.21 -0.17 25.17
C THR A 26 -8.49 -1.44 24.39
N GLU A 27 -9.26 -1.36 23.30
CA GLU A 27 -9.73 -2.51 22.52
C GLU A 27 -9.73 -2.18 21.03
N GLY A 28 -9.34 -3.13 20.18
CA GLY A 28 -9.35 -2.96 18.73
C GLY A 28 -8.21 -3.66 18.02
N ALA A 29 -7.96 -3.28 16.78
CA ALA A 29 -6.84 -3.77 15.98
C ALA A 29 -5.98 -2.60 15.48
N LEU A 30 -4.76 -2.49 16.01
CA LEU A 30 -3.77 -1.52 15.56
C LEU A 30 -3.12 -2.01 14.26
N ILE A 31 -3.27 -1.27 13.17
CA ILE A 31 -2.62 -1.56 11.90
C ILE A 31 -1.14 -1.20 12.03
N THR A 32 -0.28 -2.21 11.95
CA THR A 32 1.18 -2.03 11.97
C THR A 32 1.77 -1.95 10.58
N GLN A 33 1.11 -2.56 9.58
CA GLN A 33 1.55 -2.50 8.19
C GLN A 33 0.37 -2.73 7.25
N VAL A 34 0.36 -2.05 6.11
CA VAL A 34 -0.59 -2.32 5.02
C VAL A 34 0.16 -3.00 3.87
N GLU A 35 -0.36 -4.11 3.35
CA GLU A 35 0.27 -4.77 2.20
C GLU A 35 0.00 -3.97 0.91
N ALA A 36 1.03 -3.75 0.11
CA ALA A 36 0.88 -3.06 -1.18
C ALA A 36 0.05 -3.90 -2.17
N GLY A 37 -0.89 -3.26 -2.87
CA GLY A 37 -1.86 -3.92 -3.75
C GLY A 37 -2.97 -4.66 -3.00
N SER A 38 -3.13 -4.40 -1.70
CA SER A 38 -4.25 -4.91 -0.91
C SER A 38 -5.50 -4.02 -1.05
N PRO A 39 -6.69 -4.57 -0.78
CA PRO A 39 -7.90 -3.78 -0.69
C PRO A 39 -7.84 -2.74 0.44
N ALA A 40 -7.12 -3.00 1.52
CA ALA A 40 -6.87 -2.03 2.57
C ALA A 40 -6.11 -0.79 2.10
N GLU A 41 -5.03 -0.98 1.34
CA GLU A 41 -4.28 0.13 0.73
C GLU A 41 -5.18 0.93 -0.21
N THR A 42 -5.98 0.22 -1.03
CA THR A 42 -6.91 0.83 -1.99
C THR A 42 -8.00 1.66 -1.29
N ALA A 43 -8.46 1.21 -0.11
CA ALA A 43 -9.41 1.93 0.73
C ALA A 43 -8.81 3.13 1.48
N GLY A 44 -7.48 3.26 1.50
CA GLY A 44 -6.79 4.36 2.18
C GLY A 44 -6.54 4.12 3.67
N LEU A 45 -6.53 2.85 4.11
CA LEU A 45 -6.00 2.48 5.42
C LEU A 45 -4.50 2.77 5.48
N GLN A 46 -4.04 3.15 6.68
CA GLN A 46 -2.66 3.54 6.93
C GLN A 46 -2.11 2.84 8.16
N GLU A 47 -0.79 2.81 8.24
CA GLU A 47 -0.07 2.37 9.42
C GLU A 47 -0.39 3.32 10.59
N ASN A 48 -0.54 2.76 11.79
CA ASN A 48 -1.00 3.42 13.02
C ASN A 48 -2.50 3.75 13.08
N ASP A 49 -3.31 3.29 12.12
CA ASP A 49 -4.76 3.32 12.27
C ASP A 49 -5.21 2.26 13.28
N ILE A 50 -6.15 2.61 14.15
CA ILE A 50 -6.72 1.67 15.12
C ILE A 50 -8.14 1.34 14.71
N VAL A 51 -8.41 0.12 14.27
CA VAL A 51 -9.76 -0.33 13.94
C VAL A 51 -10.49 -0.66 15.24
N THR A 52 -11.54 0.09 15.55
CA THR A 52 -12.38 -0.12 16.76
C THR A 52 -13.64 -0.92 16.46
N ALA A 53 -14.15 -0.82 15.23
CA ALA A 53 -15.33 -1.58 14.81
C ALA A 53 -15.29 -1.92 13.31
N VAL A 54 -16.02 -2.98 12.95
CA VAL A 54 -16.26 -3.42 11.58
C VAL A 54 -17.77 -3.51 11.39
N ASN A 55 -18.33 -2.69 10.52
CA ASN A 55 -19.76 -2.68 10.20
C ASN A 55 -20.65 -2.47 11.45
N GLY A 56 -20.16 -1.69 12.41
CA GLY A 56 -20.79 -1.49 13.72
C GLY A 56 -20.57 -2.63 14.72
N GLU A 57 -19.85 -3.69 14.36
CA GLU A 57 -19.43 -4.75 15.28
C GLU A 57 -18.08 -4.41 15.93
N VAL A 58 -18.04 -4.36 17.25
CA VAL A 58 -16.82 -4.04 17.99
C VAL A 58 -15.73 -5.08 17.73
N VAL A 59 -14.50 -4.57 17.55
CA VAL A 59 -13.29 -5.38 17.48
C VAL A 59 -12.64 -5.35 18.85
N ASP A 60 -12.40 -6.53 19.40
CA ASP A 60 -11.83 -6.72 20.72
C ASP A 60 -10.82 -7.89 20.70
N ALA A 61 -10.23 -8.20 21.84
CA ALA A 61 -9.23 -9.26 21.97
C ALA A 61 -9.80 -10.67 21.68
N GLU A 62 -11.10 -10.89 21.90
CA GLU A 62 -11.81 -12.15 21.64
C GLU A 62 -12.28 -12.23 20.16
N HIS A 63 -12.77 -11.12 19.63
CA HIS A 63 -13.30 -10.96 18.27
C HIS A 63 -12.39 -10.05 17.46
N THR A 64 -11.32 -10.65 16.94
CA THR A 64 -10.30 -9.93 16.17
C THR A 64 -10.85 -9.40 14.84
N LEU A 65 -10.17 -8.39 14.28
CA LEU A 65 -10.47 -7.87 12.95
C LEU A 65 -10.52 -8.99 11.91
N ALA A 66 -9.57 -9.92 11.93
CA ALA A 66 -9.55 -11.04 10.99
C ALA A 66 -10.80 -11.93 11.10
N ASP A 67 -11.27 -12.22 12.32
CA ASP A 67 -12.48 -13.02 12.53
C ASP A 67 -13.71 -12.33 11.94
N ARG A 68 -13.84 -11.01 12.15
CA ARG A 68 -14.91 -10.21 11.54
C ARG A 68 -14.83 -10.25 10.02
N ILE A 69 -13.65 -10.00 9.44
CA ILE A 69 -13.46 -10.03 7.97
C ILE A 69 -13.73 -11.43 7.39
N TYR A 70 -13.39 -12.49 8.11
CA TYR A 70 -13.67 -13.87 7.68
C TYR A 70 -15.16 -14.22 7.66
N ALA A 71 -16.02 -13.45 8.33
CA ALA A 71 -17.46 -13.61 8.25
C ALA A 71 -18.06 -13.12 6.92
N TYR A 72 -17.31 -12.32 6.16
CA TYR A 72 -17.76 -11.71 4.90
C TYR A 72 -17.16 -12.39 3.67
N GLU A 73 -17.86 -12.26 2.54
CA GLU A 73 -17.40 -12.78 1.26
C GLU A 73 -16.40 -11.80 0.63
N PRO A 74 -15.48 -12.29 -0.21
CA PRO A 74 -14.72 -11.36 -1.03
C PRO A 74 -15.65 -10.58 -1.97
N GLU A 75 -15.29 -9.34 -2.29
CA GLU A 75 -16.10 -8.32 -2.99
C GLU A 75 -17.19 -7.65 -2.14
N ASP A 76 -17.43 -8.09 -0.91
CA ASP A 76 -18.29 -7.35 0.02
C ASP A 76 -17.66 -6.03 0.44
N VAL A 77 -18.50 -5.01 0.58
CA VAL A 77 -18.12 -3.71 1.14
C VAL A 77 -18.36 -3.76 2.63
N VAL A 78 -17.29 -3.63 3.41
CA VAL A 78 -17.37 -3.50 4.87
C VAL A 78 -16.95 -2.09 5.28
N THR A 79 -17.68 -1.57 6.26
CA THR A 79 -17.34 -0.30 6.89
C THR A 79 -16.34 -0.56 8.02
N LEU A 80 -15.25 0.19 8.09
CA LEU A 80 -14.31 0.14 9.20
C LEU A 80 -14.33 1.46 9.96
N ASP A 81 -14.56 1.40 11.26
CA ASP A 81 -14.38 2.52 12.17
C ASP A 81 -12.92 2.51 12.63
N VAL A 82 -12.16 3.50 12.17
CA VAL A 82 -10.75 3.66 12.50
C VAL A 82 -10.52 4.90 13.34
N LEU A 83 -9.69 4.81 14.37
CA LEU A 83 -9.19 5.96 15.09
C LEU A 83 -7.84 6.37 14.48
N ARG A 84 -7.79 7.58 13.93
CA ARG A 84 -6.58 8.18 13.37
C ARG A 84 -6.34 9.53 14.05
N ALA A 85 -5.18 9.69 14.68
CA ALA A 85 -4.82 10.91 15.41
C ALA A 85 -5.85 11.36 16.46
N GLY A 86 -6.58 10.41 17.07
CA GLY A 86 -7.63 10.68 18.07
C GLY A 86 -9.01 11.02 17.48
N GLU A 87 -9.16 11.01 16.16
CA GLU A 87 -10.45 11.19 15.48
C GLU A 87 -10.93 9.87 14.89
N THR A 88 -12.20 9.54 15.13
CA THR A 88 -12.84 8.36 14.52
C THR A 88 -13.22 8.71 13.08
N GLN A 89 -12.71 7.92 12.13
CA GLN A 89 -12.99 8.00 10.72
C GLN A 89 -13.63 6.70 10.27
N GLN A 90 -14.64 6.81 9.42
CA GLN A 90 -15.31 5.66 8.85
C GLN A 90 -14.78 5.45 7.43
N ILE A 91 -14.16 4.29 7.18
CA ILE A 91 -13.56 3.94 5.90
C ILE A 91 -14.28 2.72 5.33
N GLU A 92 -14.91 2.88 4.18
CA GLU A 92 -15.48 1.74 3.45
C GLU A 92 -14.37 1.03 2.66
N VAL A 93 -14.23 -0.27 2.90
CA VAL A 93 -13.27 -1.12 2.18
C VAL A 93 -14.00 -2.28 1.50
N THR A 94 -13.69 -2.48 0.23
CA THR A 94 -14.16 -3.65 -0.52
C THR A 94 -13.18 -4.79 -0.31
N LEU A 95 -13.64 -5.92 0.22
CA LEU A 95 -12.80 -7.08 0.49
C LEU A 95 -12.28 -7.70 -0.81
N GLY A 96 -11.02 -8.10 -0.81
CA GLY A 96 -10.40 -8.74 -1.97
C GLY A 96 -10.63 -10.25 -1.96
N GLN A 97 -10.80 -10.84 -3.14
CA GLN A 97 -10.66 -12.28 -3.30
C GLN A 97 -9.23 -12.69 -2.93
N GLY A 98 -9.12 -13.67 -2.04
CA GLY A 98 -7.84 -14.26 -1.62
C GLY A 98 -7.15 -15.06 -2.73
N GLU A 99 -6.85 -14.45 -3.85
CA GLU A 99 -5.93 -14.95 -4.87
C GLU A 99 -5.00 -13.80 -5.27
N GLN A 100 -3.76 -13.89 -4.80
CA GLN A 100 -2.70 -12.96 -5.16
C GLN A 100 -2.42 -13.06 -6.67
N ARG A 101 -3.09 -12.21 -7.46
CA ARG A 101 -2.68 -11.89 -8.83
C ARG A 101 -3.33 -10.63 -9.41
N SER A 102 -3.64 -9.61 -8.60
CA SER A 102 -3.85 -8.25 -9.15
C SER A 102 -2.52 -7.50 -9.22
N GLY A 103 -1.66 -7.97 -10.11
CA GLY A 103 -0.33 -7.43 -10.29
C GLY A 103 0.24 -7.74 -11.67
N LEU A 104 -0.57 -7.75 -12.73
CA LEU A 104 -0.10 -7.71 -14.11
C LEU A 104 -1.08 -6.87 -14.92
N MET A 105 -0.57 -5.72 -15.38
CA MET A 105 -1.23 -4.74 -16.26
C MET A 105 -2.17 -5.37 -17.30
N PRO A 106 -3.29 -4.73 -17.66
CA PRO A 106 -3.89 -4.98 -18.96
C PRO A 106 -2.86 -4.59 -20.02
N MET A 107 -2.15 -5.57 -20.58
CA MET A 107 -1.47 -5.41 -21.86
C MET A 107 -2.52 -4.90 -22.85
N MET A 108 -2.31 -3.68 -23.35
CA MET A 108 -3.14 -3.08 -24.39
C MET A 108 -3.39 -4.09 -25.54
N PRO A 109 -4.65 -4.44 -25.86
CA PRO A 109 -4.96 -5.09 -27.13
C PRO A 109 -4.94 -4.01 -28.21
N GLY A 110 -3.80 -3.80 -28.85
CA GLY A 110 -3.68 -2.67 -29.77
C GLY A 110 -2.39 -2.56 -30.57
N MET A 111 -1.89 -3.66 -31.14
CA MET A 111 -0.93 -3.54 -32.25
C MET A 111 -1.14 -4.63 -33.30
N GLY A 112 -2.37 -4.68 -33.82
CA GLY A 112 -2.65 -5.29 -35.11
C GLY A 112 -2.43 -4.27 -36.22
N GLY A 113 -1.42 -4.51 -37.07
CA GLY A 113 -1.34 -3.98 -38.43
C GLY A 113 -0.27 -2.93 -38.70
N MET A 114 0.91 -3.37 -39.16
CA MET A 114 1.56 -2.70 -40.29
C MET A 114 2.22 -3.75 -41.18
N ASN A 115 1.52 -4.05 -42.29
CA ASN A 115 2.00 -4.84 -43.41
C ASN A 115 3.17 -4.13 -44.11
N GLY A 116 4.19 -4.91 -44.49
CA GLY A 116 5.01 -4.72 -45.69
C GLY A 116 5.71 -3.37 -45.92
N MET A 117 7.03 -3.35 -45.73
CA MET A 117 7.90 -2.49 -46.54
C MET A 117 9.19 -3.24 -46.94
N PRO A 118 9.35 -3.59 -48.23
CA PRO A 118 10.55 -4.21 -48.76
C PRO A 118 11.59 -3.15 -49.18
N GLY A 119 12.87 -3.45 -48.94
CA GLY A 119 13.99 -2.89 -49.71
C GLY A 119 14.55 -1.55 -49.25
N MET A 120 15.61 -1.59 -48.42
CA MET A 120 16.71 -0.63 -48.52
C MET A 120 18.04 -1.36 -48.28
N GLN A 121 18.48 -2.08 -49.31
CA GLN A 121 19.88 -2.45 -49.49
C GLN A 121 20.60 -1.26 -50.13
N GLY A 122 21.60 -0.70 -49.44
CA GLY A 122 22.66 0.11 -50.05
C GLY A 122 22.76 1.55 -49.56
N LEU A 123 23.71 1.84 -48.66
CA LEU A 123 24.92 2.62 -48.99
C LEU A 123 25.94 2.59 -47.83
N PRO A 124 27.21 2.22 -48.07
CA PRO A 124 28.32 2.38 -47.12
C PRO A 124 29.19 3.64 -47.38
N GLY A 125 29.67 4.25 -46.30
CA GLY A 125 30.70 5.31 -46.24
C GLY A 125 30.14 6.72 -45.99
N MET A 126 30.73 7.64 -45.22
CA MET A 126 31.95 7.65 -44.42
C MET A 126 31.99 9.02 -43.68
N GLY A 127 32.48 9.06 -42.43
CA GLY A 127 33.14 10.24 -41.85
C GLY A 127 32.29 11.22 -41.04
N GLY A 128 32.50 11.28 -39.72
CA GLY A 128 31.92 12.33 -38.87
C GLY A 128 32.15 12.14 -37.37
N ASN A 129 33.41 12.23 -36.94
CA ASN A 129 33.88 12.63 -35.61
C ASN A 129 33.36 11.93 -34.34
N MET A 130 34.26 11.12 -33.79
CA MET A 130 34.31 10.68 -32.40
C MET A 130 34.21 11.86 -31.40
N ARG A 131 33.28 11.78 -30.45
CA ARG A 131 33.45 12.29 -29.08
C ARG A 131 33.07 11.18 -28.09
N PRO A 132 33.96 10.75 -27.19
CA PRO A 132 33.65 9.75 -26.17
C PRO A 132 32.84 10.39 -25.04
N GLY A 133 31.64 9.86 -24.78
CA GLY A 133 30.88 10.12 -23.56
C GLY A 133 30.64 8.78 -22.84
N ALA A 134 31.54 8.42 -21.94
CA ALA A 134 31.36 7.33 -20.98
C ALA A 134 30.52 7.83 -19.77
N PRO A 135 30.10 6.97 -18.82
CA PRO A 135 28.69 6.82 -18.45
C PRO A 135 28.36 7.33 -17.03
N GLY A 136 27.06 7.47 -16.76
CA GLY A 136 26.43 7.20 -15.46
C GLY A 136 26.88 8.05 -14.26
N GLN A 137 26.19 9.17 -14.03
CA GLN A 137 26.01 9.71 -12.69
C GLN A 137 24.55 10.13 -12.54
N GLN A 138 23.78 9.33 -11.80
CA GLN A 138 22.51 9.78 -11.25
C GLN A 138 22.80 10.89 -10.23
N PRO A 139 22.05 11.99 -10.19
CA PRO A 139 22.22 12.98 -9.14
C PRO A 139 21.77 12.37 -7.81
N ILE A 140 22.73 12.17 -6.89
CA ILE A 140 22.44 11.96 -5.47
C ILE A 140 21.75 13.21 -4.94
N GLN A 141 20.54 13.04 -4.40
CA GLN A 141 19.84 14.14 -3.72
C GLN A 141 20.63 14.50 -2.44
N PRO A 142 20.87 15.78 -2.14
CA PRO A 142 21.51 16.16 -0.89
C PRO A 142 20.56 15.91 0.29
N VAL A 143 21.06 15.17 1.29
CA VAL A 143 20.42 14.98 2.58
C VAL A 143 20.28 16.35 3.28
N PRO A 144 19.09 16.76 3.75
CA PRO A 144 18.95 17.97 4.56
C PRO A 144 19.63 17.77 5.92
N GLN A 145 20.68 18.54 6.20
CA GLN A 145 21.31 18.59 7.53
C GLN A 145 20.53 19.58 8.40
N ILE A 146 20.00 19.07 9.52
CA ILE A 146 19.31 19.87 10.55
C ILE A 146 20.39 20.65 11.32
N PRO A 147 20.34 22.00 11.40
CA PRO A 147 21.27 22.74 12.23
C PRO A 147 20.94 22.51 13.71
N ASN A 148 21.85 21.81 14.40
CA ASN A 148 21.88 21.73 15.85
C ASN A 148 22.20 23.13 16.40
N GLN A 149 21.24 23.71 17.12
CA GLN A 149 21.42 24.96 17.84
C GLN A 149 22.35 24.69 19.04
N GLY A 150 23.62 25.07 18.88
CA GLY A 150 24.60 25.10 19.95
C GLY A 150 24.33 26.28 20.88
N THR A 151 23.75 25.95 22.02
CA THR A 151 23.60 26.76 23.24
C THR A 151 24.96 27.15 23.84
N SER A 152 25.04 28.37 24.39
CA SER A 152 25.95 28.82 25.47
C SER A 152 27.45 28.96 25.12
N LEU A 153 28.21 29.96 25.60
CA LEU A 153 28.09 30.99 26.64
C LEU A 153 29.03 32.15 26.27
#